data_AF-D0W442-F1
#
_entry.id   AF-D0W442-F1
#
_cell.length_a   1.000
_cell.length_b   1.000
_cell.length_c   1.000
_cell.angle_alpha   90.00
_cell.angle_beta   90.00
_cell.angle_gamma   90.00
#
_symmetry.space_group_name_H-M   'P 1'
#
loop_
_entity.id
_entity.type
_entity.pdbx_description
1 polymer ?
#
loop_
_entity_poly.entity_id
_entity_poly.type
_entity_poly.pdbx_seq_one_letter_code
_entity_poly.pdbx_strand_id
1 'polypeptide(L)'
;MPSEETADIICNIKTGLTRHITKIKQIKIYAATKQTLKGIPMKVFEEIEDVKEIRKKTGLNQIDFWGKVGVTQSGGSRYETGRKMPKPVRELLRLVHIERIELSKVNKKDLEIAALLKKHNPELYAELSKQTKSERKK
;
A
#
# COMPACT_ATOMS: atom_id res chain seq x y z
N MET A 1 -38.81 36.89 -29.15
CA MET A 1 -38.55 35.69 -28.32
C MET A 1 -37.71 34.76 -29.16
N PRO A 2 -36.53 34.27 -28.70
CA PRO A 2 -35.79 33.26 -29.44
C PRO A 2 -36.66 31.98 -29.52
N SER A 3 -36.83 31.41 -30.71
CA SER A 3 -37.63 30.19 -30.90
C SER A 3 -36.99 29.02 -30.14
N GLU A 4 -37.83 28.14 -29.60
CA GLU A 4 -37.45 26.97 -28.79
C GLU A 4 -36.31 26.15 -29.44
N GLU A 5 -36.35 26.06 -30.76
CA GLU A 5 -35.35 25.40 -31.62
C GLU A 5 -33.93 26.03 -31.50
N THR A 6 -33.83 27.35 -31.35
CA THR A 6 -32.53 28.02 -31.15
C THR A 6 -31.94 27.77 -29.77
N ALA A 7 -32.78 27.58 -28.74
CA ALA A 7 -32.33 27.26 -27.39
C ALA A 7 -31.78 25.82 -27.31
N ASP A 8 -32.41 24.88 -28.00
CA ASP A 8 -31.97 23.47 -28.06
C ASP A 8 -30.65 23.29 -28.79
N ILE A 9 -30.45 24.00 -29.91
CA ILE A 9 -29.17 23.99 -30.65
C ILE A 9 -28.05 24.52 -29.74
N ILE A 10 -28.29 25.62 -29.02
CA ILE A 10 -27.31 26.20 -28.10
C ILE A 10 -27.00 25.25 -26.93
N CYS A 11 -28.01 24.55 -26.40
CA CYS A 11 -27.85 23.57 -25.32
C CYS A 11 -26.96 22.38 -25.75
N ASN A 12 -27.20 21.84 -26.95
CA ASN A 12 -26.43 20.72 -27.50
C ASN A 12 -24.97 21.10 -27.78
N ILE A 13 -24.72 22.32 -28.28
CA ILE A 13 -23.35 22.82 -28.50
C ILE A 13 -22.61 23.02 -27.15
N LYS A 14 -23.28 23.60 -26.14
CA LYS A 14 -22.68 23.84 -24.81
C LYS A 14 -22.35 22.53 -24.08
N THR A 15 -23.24 21.54 -24.14
CA THR A 15 -23.03 20.23 -23.51
C THR A 15 -21.90 19.45 -24.20
N GLY A 16 -21.85 19.46 -25.53
CA GLY A 16 -20.76 18.89 -26.32
C GLY A 16 -19.40 19.51 -25.99
N LEU A 17 -19.32 20.83 -25.95
CA LEU A 17 -18.09 21.56 -25.63
C LEU A 17 -17.61 21.24 -24.20
N THR A 18 -18.53 21.17 -23.24
CA THR A 18 -18.21 20.84 -21.84
C THR A 18 -17.66 19.43 -21.71
N ARG A 19 -18.23 18.45 -22.43
CA ARG A 19 -17.75 17.06 -22.45
C ARG A 19 -16.32 16.95 -23.01
N HIS A 20 -16.03 17.68 -24.10
CA HIS A 20 -14.68 17.73 -24.68
C HIS A 20 -13.67 18.38 -23.74
N ILE A 21 -14.02 19.50 -23.10
CA ILE A 21 -13.16 20.18 -22.13
C ILE A 21 -12.84 19.24 -20.95
N THR A 22 -13.82 18.51 -20.43
CA THR A 22 -13.60 17.56 -19.33
C THR A 22 -12.70 16.40 -19.75
N LYS A 23 -12.86 15.86 -20.97
CA LYS A 23 -12.00 14.80 -21.50
C LYS A 23 -10.55 15.26 -21.65
N ILE A 24 -10.33 16.51 -22.11
CA ILE A 24 -9.01 17.13 -22.21
C ILE A 24 -8.40 17.34 -20.83
N LYS A 25 -9.17 17.82 -19.85
CA LYS A 25 -8.72 17.95 -18.45
C LYS A 25 -8.29 16.60 -17.88
N GLN A 26 -9.06 15.54 -18.09
CA GLN A 26 -8.74 14.17 -17.63
C GLN A 26 -7.42 13.65 -18.23
N ILE A 27 -7.22 13.85 -19.55
CA ILE A 27 -6.00 13.44 -20.24
C ILE A 27 -4.77 14.19 -19.71
N LYS A 28 -4.88 15.50 -19.45
CA LYS A 28 -3.80 16.31 -18.88
C LYS A 28 -3.44 15.87 -17.45
N ILE A 29 -4.45 15.58 -16.61
CA ILE A 29 -4.25 15.03 -15.26
C ILE A 29 -3.54 13.68 -15.33
N TYR A 30 -3.96 12.79 -16.24
CA TYR A 30 -3.32 11.49 -16.42
C TYR A 30 -1.86 11.61 -16.92
N ALA A 31 -1.58 12.55 -17.84
CA ALA A 31 -0.22 12.79 -18.31
C ALA A 31 0.70 13.36 -17.20
N ALA A 32 0.20 14.30 -16.40
CA ALA A 32 0.95 14.89 -15.28
C ALA A 32 1.22 13.87 -14.16
N THR A 33 0.24 13.04 -13.83
CA THR A 33 0.39 11.94 -12.85
C THR A 33 1.34 10.85 -13.36
N LYS A 34 1.29 10.49 -14.65
CA LYS A 34 2.20 9.51 -15.24
C LYS A 34 3.66 9.98 -15.30
N GLN A 35 3.89 11.29 -15.47
CA GLN A 35 5.24 11.88 -15.42
C GLN A 35 5.80 11.90 -13.99
N THR A 36 4.98 12.21 -12.99
CA THR A 36 5.38 12.20 -11.57
C THR A 36 5.62 10.79 -11.02
N LEU A 37 4.93 9.77 -11.53
CA LEU A 37 5.15 8.36 -11.16
C LEU A 37 6.39 7.73 -11.80
N LYS A 38 7.02 8.35 -12.81
CA LYS A 38 8.16 7.79 -13.56
C LYS A 38 9.49 7.78 -12.78
N GLY A 39 9.53 8.41 -11.61
CA GLY A 39 10.74 8.58 -10.80
C GLY A 39 10.55 8.39 -9.30
N ILE A 40 9.38 7.93 -8.83
CA ILE A 40 9.24 7.47 -7.45
C ILE A 40 9.92 6.11 -7.40
N PRO A 41 11.08 5.95 -6.72
CA PRO A 41 11.62 4.64 -6.51
C PRO A 41 10.56 3.91 -5.66
N MET A 42 9.96 2.86 -6.21
CA MET A 42 9.20 1.93 -5.40
C MET A 42 10.21 1.18 -4.51
N LYS A 43 10.73 1.87 -3.48
CA LYS A 43 11.49 1.31 -2.35
C LYS A 43 10.54 0.49 -1.45
N VAL A 44 9.61 -0.23 -2.04
CA VAL A 44 8.73 -1.15 -1.30
C VAL A 44 9.44 -2.48 -1.09
N PHE A 45 10.50 -2.76 -1.87
CA PHE A 45 11.20 -4.03 -1.86
C PHE A 45 12.70 -3.83 -1.67
N GLU A 46 13.10 -3.24 -0.53
CA GLU A 46 14.52 -3.29 -0.16
C GLU A 46 14.97 -4.75 -0.09
N GLU A 47 16.14 -5.01 -0.67
CA GLU A 47 16.73 -6.33 -0.64
C GLU A 47 17.11 -6.63 0.81
N ILE A 48 16.53 -7.69 1.36
CA ILE A 48 16.87 -8.14 2.71
C ILE A 48 18.23 -8.83 2.58
N GLU A 49 19.29 -8.04 2.64
CA GLU A 49 20.66 -8.52 2.39
C GLU A 49 21.07 -9.58 3.42
N ASP A 50 20.59 -9.48 4.67
CA ASP A 50 20.99 -10.42 5.73
C ASP A 50 19.83 -10.96 6.57
N VAL A 51 19.09 -11.92 6.02
CA VAL A 51 18.07 -12.69 6.76
C VAL A 51 18.65 -13.34 8.02
N LYS A 52 19.91 -13.80 7.94
CA LYS A 52 20.62 -14.41 9.07
C LYS A 52 20.85 -13.42 10.20
N GLU A 53 21.12 -12.16 9.90
CA GLU A 53 21.21 -11.12 10.92
C GLU A 53 19.86 -10.81 11.53
N ILE A 54 18.80 -10.73 10.73
CA ILE A 54 17.44 -10.49 11.26
C ILE A 54 17.05 -11.57 12.25
N ARG A 55 17.35 -12.84 11.94
CA ARG A 55 17.12 -13.96 12.85
C ARG A 55 17.94 -13.83 14.14
N LYS A 56 19.23 -13.46 14.03
CA LYS A 56 20.08 -13.21 15.21
C LYS A 56 19.53 -12.06 16.07
N LYS A 57 19.09 -10.96 15.45
CA LYS A 57 18.50 -9.79 16.12
C LYS A 57 17.18 -10.11 16.83
N THR A 58 16.39 -11.04 16.30
CA THR A 58 15.16 -11.53 16.93
C THR A 58 15.40 -12.62 17.97
N GLY A 59 16.57 -13.24 18.00
CA GLY A 59 16.92 -14.31 18.96
C GLY A 59 16.17 -15.62 18.74
N LEU A 60 15.51 -15.81 17.58
CA LEU A 60 14.70 -16.98 17.29
C LEU A 60 15.55 -18.11 16.67
N ASN A 61 15.16 -19.35 16.97
CA ASN A 61 15.69 -20.51 16.25
C ASN A 61 15.17 -20.51 14.80
N GLN A 62 15.76 -21.34 13.95
CA GLN A 62 15.39 -21.38 12.53
C GLN A 62 13.94 -21.84 12.30
N ILE A 63 13.46 -22.81 13.08
CA ILE A 63 12.10 -23.36 12.95
C ILE A 63 11.07 -22.28 13.26
N ASP A 64 11.21 -21.58 14.38
CA ASP A 64 10.29 -20.55 14.84
C ASP A 64 10.35 -19.31 13.95
N PHE A 65 11.56 -18.94 13.51
CA PHE A 65 11.75 -17.80 12.63
C PHE A 65 11.01 -17.99 11.30
N TRP A 66 11.23 -19.13 10.64
CA TRP A 66 10.59 -19.43 9.36
C TRP A 66 9.14 -19.87 9.49
N GLY A 67 8.79 -20.52 10.60
CA GLY A 67 7.43 -20.94 10.92
C GLY A 67 6.46 -19.76 10.99
N LYS A 68 6.88 -18.63 11.57
CA LYS A 68 6.06 -17.39 11.59
C LYS A 68 5.77 -16.81 10.20
N VAL A 69 6.63 -17.09 9.22
CA VAL A 69 6.47 -16.68 7.82
C VAL A 69 5.67 -17.71 7.02
N GLY A 70 5.46 -18.92 7.56
CA GLY A 70 4.84 -20.05 6.87
C GLY A 70 5.80 -20.83 5.98
N VAL A 71 7.10 -20.74 6.24
CA VAL A 71 8.15 -21.46 5.50
C VAL A 71 8.68 -22.62 6.33
N THR A 72 8.93 -23.77 5.70
CA THR A 72 9.51 -24.94 6.37
C THR A 72 10.96 -24.68 6.77
N GLN A 73 11.45 -25.36 7.81
CA GLN A 73 12.84 -25.22 8.27
C GLN A 73 13.86 -25.50 7.15
N SER A 74 13.63 -26.53 6.34
CA SER A 74 14.52 -26.88 5.21
C SER A 74 14.47 -25.86 4.07
N GLY A 75 13.33 -25.19 3.86
CA GLY A 75 13.20 -24.05 2.93
C GLY A 75 13.93 -22.82 3.46
N GLY A 76 13.72 -22.50 4.73
CA GLY A 76 14.35 -21.38 5.42
C GLY A 76 15.88 -21.47 5.44
N SER A 77 16.41 -22.67 5.73
CA SER A 77 17.86 -22.92 5.67
C SER A 77 18.45 -22.59 4.30
N ARG A 78 17.73 -22.88 3.21
CA ARG A 78 18.22 -22.58 1.84
C ARG A 78 18.32 -21.08 1.62
N TYR A 79 17.37 -20.31 2.13
CA TYR A 79 17.39 -18.85 2.02
C TYR A 79 18.50 -18.23 2.88
N GLU A 80 18.75 -18.76 4.09
CA GLU A 80 19.88 -18.31 4.91
C GLU A 80 21.26 -18.63 4.30
N THR A 81 21.37 -19.68 3.48
CA THR A 81 22.61 -20.05 2.79
C THR A 81 22.87 -19.31 1.48
N GLY A 82 21.99 -18.37 1.10
CA GLY A 82 22.20 -17.51 -0.08
C GLY A 82 21.39 -17.89 -1.33
N ARG A 83 20.37 -18.76 -1.23
CA ARG A 83 19.43 -18.91 -2.35
C ARG A 83 18.57 -17.66 -2.49
N LYS A 84 18.33 -17.26 -3.73
CA LYS A 84 17.39 -16.18 -4.05
C LYS A 84 15.99 -16.51 -3.51
N MET A 85 15.50 -15.67 -2.63
CA MET A 85 14.18 -15.82 -2.04
C MET A 85 13.08 -15.36 -3.01
N PRO A 86 11.96 -16.09 -3.12
CA PRO A 86 10.79 -15.62 -3.84
C PRO A 86 10.27 -14.30 -3.27
N LYS A 87 9.77 -13.41 -4.15
CA LYS A 87 9.24 -12.10 -3.76
C LYS A 87 8.17 -12.17 -2.64
N PRO A 88 7.20 -13.10 -2.66
CA PRO A 88 6.17 -13.16 -1.62
C PRO A 88 6.75 -13.46 -0.23
N VAL A 89 7.73 -14.37 -0.17
CA VAL A 89 8.37 -14.76 1.10
C VAL A 89 9.18 -13.60 1.68
N ARG A 90 9.84 -12.82 0.83
CA ARG A 90 10.60 -11.63 1.23
C ARG A 90 9.68 -10.60 1.91
N GLU A 91 8.50 -10.36 1.34
CA GLU A 91 7.56 -9.39 1.89
C GLU A 91 7.00 -9.85 3.23
N LEU A 92 6.59 -11.13 3.33
CA LEU A 92 6.12 -11.69 4.59
C LEU A 92 7.21 -11.62 5.67
N LEU A 93 8.47 -11.86 5.31
CA LEU A 93 9.59 -11.74 6.25
C LEU A 93 9.75 -10.31 6.76
N ARG A 94 9.60 -9.30 5.88
CA ARG A 94 9.58 -7.89 6.25
C ARG A 94 8.41 -7.56 7.18
N LEU A 95 7.19 -7.94 6.82
CA LEU A 95 6.00 -7.68 7.64
C LEU A 95 6.09 -8.33 9.02
N VAL A 96 6.51 -9.59 9.08
CA VAL A 96 6.53 -10.37 10.32
C VAL A 96 7.70 -10.00 11.23
N HIS A 97 8.91 -9.89 10.69
CA HIS A 97 10.11 -9.75 11.51
C HIS A 97 10.64 -8.32 11.61
N ILE A 98 10.40 -7.48 10.60
CA ILE A 98 10.80 -6.07 10.61
C ILE A 98 9.66 -5.21 11.18
N GLU A 99 8.45 -5.33 10.62
CA GLU A 99 7.28 -4.57 11.10
C GLU A 99 6.63 -5.19 12.35
N ARG A 100 7.09 -6.38 12.76
CA ARG A 100 6.59 -7.13 13.94
C ARG A 100 5.08 -7.35 13.90
N ILE A 101 4.53 -7.58 12.72
CA ILE A 101 3.11 -7.85 12.52
C ILE A 101 2.87 -9.34 12.69
N GLU A 102 2.03 -9.70 13.65
CA GLU A 102 1.55 -11.07 13.79
C GLU A 102 0.43 -11.33 12.79
N LEU A 103 0.71 -12.16 11.77
CA LEU A 103 -0.24 -12.48 10.70
C LEU A 103 -1.57 -13.03 11.23
N SER A 104 -1.56 -13.74 12.36
CA SER A 104 -2.76 -14.29 13.00
C SER A 104 -3.72 -13.23 13.53
N LYS A 105 -3.24 -12.02 13.83
CA LYS A 105 -4.04 -10.91 14.34
C LYS A 105 -4.55 -9.98 13.23
N VAL A 106 -4.12 -10.21 11.99
CA VAL A 106 -4.51 -9.36 10.85
C VAL A 106 -5.90 -9.78 10.36
N ASN A 107 -6.92 -8.97 10.66
CA ASN A 107 -8.27 -9.17 10.14
C ASN A 107 -8.57 -8.21 8.98
N LYS A 108 -9.28 -8.73 7.97
CA LYS A 108 -9.78 -7.91 6.85
C LYS A 108 -10.68 -6.77 7.33
N LYS A 109 -11.55 -7.03 8.32
CA LYS A 109 -12.48 -6.05 8.88
C LYS A 109 -11.73 -4.85 9.47
N ASP A 110 -10.68 -5.09 10.25
CA ASP A 110 -9.90 -4.02 10.89
C ASP A 110 -9.20 -3.14 9.84
N LEU A 111 -8.73 -3.74 8.73
CA LEU A 111 -8.15 -3.01 7.61
C LEU A 111 -9.20 -2.15 6.87
N GLU A 112 -10.39 -2.67 6.66
CA GLU A 112 -11.51 -1.94 6.04
C GLU A 112 -11.94 -0.75 6.94
N ILE A 113 -12.05 -0.97 8.25
CA ILE A 113 -12.37 0.09 9.22
C ILE A 113 -11.28 1.17 9.19
N ALA A 114 -10.01 0.80 9.21
CA ALA A 114 -8.90 1.76 9.13
C ALA A 114 -8.94 2.56 7.82
N ALA A 115 -9.28 1.93 6.69
CA ALA A 115 -9.43 2.61 5.41
C ALA A 115 -10.61 3.60 5.41
N LEU A 116 -11.75 3.20 5.97
CA LEU A 116 -12.92 4.06 6.12
C LEU A 116 -12.64 5.25 7.06
N LEU A 117 -11.96 5.01 8.18
CA LEU A 117 -11.56 6.06 9.12
C LEU A 117 -10.68 7.10 8.44
N LYS A 118 -9.66 6.68 7.69
CA LYS A 118 -8.81 7.61 6.92
C LYS A 118 -9.59 8.42 5.89
N LYS A 119 -10.59 7.80 5.25
CA LYS A 119 -11.37 8.44 4.19
C LYS A 119 -12.36 9.47 4.75
N HIS A 120 -13.05 9.13 5.83
CA HIS A 120 -14.14 9.94 6.36
C HIS A 120 -13.66 10.90 7.47
N ASN A 121 -12.75 10.48 8.33
CA ASN A 121 -12.29 11.24 9.50
C ASN A 121 -10.76 11.15 9.68
N PRO A 122 -9.98 11.88 8.87
CA PRO A 122 -8.52 11.83 8.94
C PRO A 122 -7.96 12.35 10.27
N GLU A 123 -8.62 13.31 10.91
CA GLU A 123 -8.20 13.85 12.22
C GLU A 123 -8.28 12.81 13.33
N LEU A 124 -9.40 12.07 13.41
CA LEU A 124 -9.58 10.99 14.37
C LEU A 124 -8.55 9.87 14.16
N TYR A 125 -8.27 9.52 12.89
CA TYR A 125 -7.21 8.55 12.60
C TYR A 125 -5.84 9.05 13.08
N ALA A 126 -5.52 10.33 12.90
CA ALA A 126 -4.28 10.91 13.36
C ALA A 126 -4.16 10.89 14.88
N GLU A 127 -5.23 11.20 15.60
CA GLU A 127 -5.28 11.13 17.07
C GLU A 127 -5.07 9.70 17.59
N LEU A 128 -5.83 8.73 17.08
CA LEU A 128 -5.67 7.32 17.43
C LEU A 128 -4.25 6.82 17.11
N SER A 129 -3.67 7.27 15.99
CA SER A 129 -2.29 6.93 15.64
C SER A 129 -1.25 7.52 16.60
N LYS A 130 -1.55 8.66 17.24
CA LYS A 130 -0.69 9.29 18.25
C LYS A 130 -0.82 8.56 19.59
N GLN A 131 -2.03 8.22 20.00
CA GLN A 131 -2.32 7.47 21.22
C GLN A 131 -1.67 6.07 21.20
N THR A 132 -1.81 5.33 20.09
CA THR A 132 -1.18 4.01 19.94
C THR A 132 0.35 4.07 20.02
N LYS A 133 0.98 5.15 19.53
CA LYS A 133 2.44 5.36 19.69
C LYS A 133 2.85 5.62 21.14
N SER A 134 2.03 6.33 21.92
CA SER A 134 2.31 6.52 23.35
C SER A 134 2.14 5.23 24.15
N GLU A 135 1.15 4.40 23.83
CA GLU A 135 0.93 3.12 24.50
C GLU A 135 2.05 2.11 24.22
N ARG A 136 2.57 2.06 22.99
CA ARG A 136 3.72 1.20 22.63
C ARG A 136 5.05 1.60 23.30
N LYS A 137 5.14 2.82 23.85
CA LYS A 137 6.34 3.34 24.53
C LYS A 137 6.29 3.19 26.06
N LYS A 138 5.14 2.79 26.61
CA LYS A 138 5.01 2.35 28.01
C LYS A 138 5.48 0.91 28.14
#